data_AF-A0A411LNV6-F1
#
_entry.id   AF-A0A411LNV6-F1
#
_cell.length_a   1.000
_cell.length_b   1.000
_cell.length_c   1.000
_cell.angle_alpha   90.00
_cell.angle_beta   90.00
_cell.angle_gamma   90.00
#
_symmetry.space_group_name_H-M   'P 1'
#
loop_
_entity.id
_entity.type
_entity.pdbx_description
1 polymer ?
#
loop_
_entity_poly.entity_id
_entity_poly.type
_entity_poly.pdbx_seq_one_letter_code
_entity_poly.pdbx_strand_id
1 'polypeptide(L)'
;MLPAIRRGDRPAMQASYARLTTLYAAHRRAIDTLVADATTARKQVAEYSLSKLHGTLAILALLGLILAAMLAGGIFYLLRRVLGPIGDTAEAMRRMADGDLTLKLDGRERADEIGTMVSAVEVFRGAAQAQVANVEKQELVVRELAGALDELGHGNIAYRVGDTLPVEYQGLACSFNASMDRLSQTLARVAQSAGNVKTGANEVRSASDDLSQRTEQQAAGLEETAAAMDEITTGVRATAGGANRANAIVAAARKDTEQSGEVVRRAVDAMGAIERSSSEISEIIGVIDGIAFQTNLLALNAGVEAARAGDAGKGFAVVASEVRALAQRSADAAKDVKDRIQASTTQVGMGVDLVSETGRSLETICLRIVEISTLVSDIAASAEQQATGLQQVNTAVAHMDGTTQQNAAMVEQATAAARHLAAEAEVLAQEVAQFRLEHDAGRHGGGHAIAEIRRPGPRLALAS
;
A
#
# COMPACT_ATOMS: atom_id res chain seq x y z
N MET A 1 176.57 -35.43 55.19
CA MET A 1 177.12 -35.03 56.50
C MET A 1 177.49 -36.20 57.43
N LEU A 2 176.68 -37.26 57.58
CA LEU A 2 176.94 -38.30 58.61
C LEU A 2 178.25 -39.14 58.51
N PRO A 3 178.82 -39.46 57.33
CA PRO A 3 180.06 -40.24 57.27
C PRO A 3 181.36 -39.44 57.56
N ALA A 4 181.31 -38.10 57.44
CA ALA A 4 182.47 -37.21 57.63
C ALA A 4 182.64 -36.75 59.09
N ILE A 5 181.53 -36.65 59.82
CA ILE A 5 181.51 -36.23 61.24
C ILE A 5 182.23 -37.27 62.14
N ARG A 6 182.26 -38.56 61.75
CA ARG A 6 182.97 -39.61 62.50
C ARG A 6 184.49 -39.64 62.31
N ARG A 7 185.07 -38.91 61.34
CA ARG A 7 186.50 -38.99 60.97
C ARG A 7 187.35 -37.74 61.25
N GLY A 8 186.77 -36.68 61.81
CA GLY A 8 187.54 -35.47 62.19
C GLY A 8 188.07 -34.63 61.02
N ASP A 9 187.67 -34.92 59.78
CA ASP A 9 188.18 -34.28 58.55
C ASP A 9 187.41 -32.98 58.22
N ARG A 10 187.94 -31.84 58.70
CA ARG A 10 187.31 -30.50 58.58
C ARG A 10 187.01 -30.00 57.14
N PRO A 11 187.84 -30.27 56.11
CA PRO A 11 187.56 -29.85 54.72
C PRO A 11 186.29 -30.49 54.13
N ALA A 12 186.02 -31.76 54.46
CA ALA A 12 184.88 -32.51 53.91
C ALA A 12 183.51 -32.00 54.43
N MET A 13 183.48 -31.39 55.62
CA MET A 13 182.25 -30.77 56.15
C MET A 13 181.87 -29.49 55.41
N GLN A 14 182.83 -28.61 55.09
CA GLN A 14 182.55 -27.35 54.39
C GLN A 14 182.02 -27.61 52.97
N ALA A 15 182.57 -28.58 52.24
CA ALA A 15 182.06 -28.97 50.93
C ALA A 15 180.63 -29.53 50.98
N SER A 16 180.30 -30.32 52.01
CA SER A 16 178.94 -30.85 52.20
C SER A 16 177.94 -29.78 52.60
N TYR A 17 178.35 -28.76 53.38
CA TYR A 17 177.48 -27.64 53.77
C TYR A 17 177.19 -26.72 52.59
N ALA A 18 178.22 -26.37 51.80
CA ALA A 18 178.08 -25.55 50.59
C ALA A 18 177.12 -26.17 49.56
N ARG A 19 177.15 -27.51 49.41
CA ARG A 19 176.26 -28.26 48.51
C ARG A 19 174.81 -28.30 49.02
N LEU A 20 174.60 -28.32 50.34
CA LEU A 20 173.27 -28.29 50.95
C LEU A 20 172.62 -26.90 50.82
N THR A 21 173.41 -25.83 51.00
CA THR A 21 172.94 -24.46 50.83
C THR A 21 172.54 -24.14 49.39
N THR A 22 173.25 -24.68 48.40
CA THR A 22 172.87 -24.51 46.98
C THR A 22 171.58 -25.26 46.63
N LEU A 23 171.41 -26.49 47.12
CA LEU A 23 170.15 -27.23 46.93
C LEU A 23 168.96 -26.54 47.61
N TYR A 24 169.15 -26.00 48.81
CA TYR A 24 168.11 -25.28 49.54
C TYR A 24 167.68 -23.98 48.83
N ALA A 25 168.65 -23.21 48.31
CA ALA A 25 168.36 -21.99 47.54
C ALA A 25 167.60 -22.29 46.23
N ALA A 26 167.93 -23.38 45.55
CA ALA A 26 167.21 -23.83 44.35
C ALA A 26 165.76 -24.25 44.69
N HIS A 27 165.55 -24.95 45.80
CA HIS A 27 164.21 -25.35 46.25
C HIS A 27 163.35 -24.15 46.67
N ARG A 28 163.95 -23.15 47.36
CA ARG A 28 163.23 -21.94 47.76
C ARG A 28 162.70 -21.15 46.57
N ARG A 29 163.49 -20.98 45.50
CA ARG A 29 163.04 -20.32 44.26
C ARG A 29 161.87 -21.04 43.59
N ALA A 30 161.90 -22.38 43.56
CA ALA A 30 160.82 -23.16 42.97
C ALA A 30 159.49 -22.99 43.73
N ILE A 31 159.55 -22.87 45.07
CA ILE A 31 158.38 -22.58 45.90
C ILE A 31 157.84 -21.17 45.66
N ASP A 32 158.72 -20.15 45.60
CA ASP A 32 158.29 -18.76 45.40
C ASP A 32 157.62 -18.57 44.02
N THR A 33 158.10 -19.25 42.96
CA THR A 33 157.43 -19.25 41.64
C THR A 33 156.06 -19.93 41.67
N LEU A 34 155.91 -21.03 42.40
CA LEU A 34 154.63 -21.76 42.52
C LEU A 34 153.55 -20.92 43.24
N VAL A 35 153.94 -20.11 44.22
CA VAL A 35 153.02 -19.21 44.94
C VAL A 35 152.61 -18.01 44.07
N ALA A 36 153.52 -17.47 43.26
CA ALA A 36 153.22 -16.40 42.30
C ALA A 36 152.24 -16.87 41.20
N ASP A 37 152.43 -18.07 40.66
CA ASP A 37 151.53 -18.63 39.65
C ASP A 37 150.14 -18.95 40.24
N ALA A 38 150.09 -19.49 41.46
CA ALA A 38 148.84 -19.80 42.15
C ALA A 38 148.01 -18.54 42.49
N THR A 39 148.67 -17.43 42.86
CA THR A 39 147.98 -16.16 43.13
C THR A 39 147.47 -15.48 41.86
N THR A 40 148.17 -15.65 40.72
CA THR A 40 147.76 -15.10 39.42
C THR A 40 146.57 -15.86 38.82
N ALA A 41 146.58 -17.20 38.89
CA ALA A 41 145.46 -18.03 38.45
C ALA A 41 144.15 -17.72 39.20
N ARG A 42 144.23 -17.42 40.50
CA ARG A 42 143.05 -17.12 41.32
C ARG A 42 142.36 -15.80 40.93
N LYS A 43 143.10 -14.79 40.47
CA LYS A 43 142.51 -13.52 39.97
C LYS A 43 141.79 -13.69 38.63
N GLN A 44 142.35 -14.48 37.70
CA GLN A 44 141.73 -14.73 36.39
C GLN A 44 140.38 -15.45 36.51
N VAL A 45 140.22 -16.37 37.47
CA VAL A 45 138.94 -17.07 37.70
C VAL A 45 137.85 -16.14 38.26
N ALA A 46 138.21 -15.18 39.11
CA ALA A 46 137.25 -14.25 39.70
C ALA A 46 136.65 -13.28 38.66
N GLU A 47 137.48 -12.68 37.80
CA GLU A 47 137.01 -11.77 36.75
C GLU A 47 136.16 -12.47 35.68
N TYR A 48 136.44 -13.74 35.37
CA TYR A 48 135.68 -14.52 34.39
C TYR A 48 134.24 -14.84 34.86
N SER A 49 134.02 -15.00 36.16
CA SER A 49 132.71 -15.40 36.72
C SER A 49 131.66 -14.28 36.73
N LEU A 50 132.07 -13.01 36.92
CA LEU A 50 131.14 -11.86 37.00
C LEU A 50 130.55 -11.47 35.65
N SER A 51 131.28 -11.58 34.54
CA SER A 51 130.78 -11.16 33.22
C SER A 51 129.68 -12.07 32.65
N LYS A 52 129.77 -13.39 32.90
CA LYS A 52 128.77 -14.38 32.45
C LYS A 52 127.42 -14.21 33.16
N LEU A 53 127.41 -13.84 34.44
CA LEU A 53 126.19 -13.64 35.24
C LEU A 53 125.37 -12.42 34.76
N HIS A 54 126.00 -11.31 34.42
CA HIS A 54 125.29 -10.15 33.86
C HIS A 54 124.73 -10.42 32.45
N GLY A 55 125.44 -11.21 31.63
CA GLY A 55 124.99 -11.55 30.27
C GLY A 55 123.73 -12.43 30.23
N THR A 56 123.62 -13.41 31.13
CA THR A 56 122.44 -14.32 31.18
C THR A 56 121.18 -13.63 31.72
N LEU A 57 121.31 -12.73 32.69
CA LEU A 57 120.18 -11.96 33.22
C LEU A 57 119.56 -11.00 32.20
N ALA A 58 120.37 -10.36 31.35
CA ALA A 58 119.89 -9.45 30.32
C ALA A 58 119.03 -10.15 29.24
N ILE A 59 119.37 -11.39 28.87
CA ILE A 59 118.64 -12.17 27.85
C ILE A 59 117.25 -12.59 28.38
N LEU A 60 117.15 -12.97 29.66
CA LEU A 60 115.88 -13.34 30.28
C LEU A 60 114.91 -12.13 30.38
N ALA A 61 115.43 -10.94 30.68
CA ALA A 61 114.62 -9.72 30.72
C ALA A 61 114.02 -9.35 29.34
N LEU A 62 114.80 -9.53 28.26
CA LEU A 62 114.34 -9.25 26.89
C LEU A 62 113.23 -10.22 26.45
N LEU A 63 113.37 -11.52 26.76
CA LEU A 63 112.35 -12.54 26.49
C LEU A 63 111.05 -12.25 27.24
N GLY A 64 111.13 -11.79 28.49
CA GLY A 64 109.96 -11.37 29.27
C GLY A 64 109.21 -10.19 28.65
N LEU A 65 109.94 -9.21 28.11
CA LEU A 65 109.36 -8.03 27.45
C LEU A 65 108.64 -8.38 26.14
N ILE A 66 109.20 -9.30 25.35
CA ILE A 66 108.57 -9.78 24.09
C ILE A 66 107.29 -10.56 24.40
N LEU A 67 107.30 -11.41 25.43
CA LEU A 67 106.11 -12.16 25.86
C LEU A 67 105.00 -11.22 26.36
N ALA A 68 105.35 -10.19 27.12
CA ALA A 68 104.41 -9.18 27.58
C ALA A 68 103.79 -8.38 26.42
N ALA A 69 104.59 -8.04 25.40
CA ALA A 69 104.10 -7.34 24.20
C ALA A 69 103.17 -8.21 23.35
N MET A 70 103.47 -9.50 23.18
CA MET A 70 102.56 -10.44 22.48
C MET A 70 101.25 -10.65 23.23
N LEU A 71 101.29 -10.77 24.57
CA LEU A 71 100.09 -10.88 25.39
C LEU A 71 99.24 -9.60 25.30
N ALA A 72 99.87 -8.43 25.41
CA ALA A 72 99.18 -7.14 25.27
C ALA A 72 98.57 -6.97 23.87
N GLY A 73 99.28 -7.36 22.81
CA GLY A 73 98.79 -7.33 21.44
C GLY A 73 97.64 -8.31 21.18
N GLY A 74 97.74 -9.53 21.74
CA GLY A 74 96.68 -10.54 21.67
C GLY A 74 95.41 -10.11 22.42
N ILE A 75 95.57 -9.53 23.60
CA ILE A 75 94.47 -8.94 24.38
C ILE A 75 93.83 -7.78 23.60
N PHE A 76 94.63 -6.87 23.03
CA PHE A 76 94.11 -5.75 22.23
C PHE A 76 93.33 -6.23 21.00
N TYR A 77 93.83 -7.25 20.31
CA TYR A 77 93.16 -7.86 19.16
C TYR A 77 91.82 -8.52 19.55
N LEU A 78 91.79 -9.29 20.65
CA LEU A 78 90.57 -9.91 21.20
C LEU A 78 89.53 -8.86 21.60
N LEU A 79 89.96 -7.83 22.34
CA LEU A 79 89.07 -6.76 22.79
C LEU A 79 88.44 -6.03 21.61
N ARG A 80 89.23 -5.72 20.59
CA ARG A 80 88.76 -4.89 19.47
C ARG A 80 88.02 -5.68 18.39
N ARG A 81 88.33 -6.95 18.16
CA ARG A 81 87.77 -7.76 17.07
C ARG A 81 86.66 -8.73 17.52
N VAL A 82 86.63 -9.09 18.80
CA VAL A 82 85.66 -10.04 19.37
C VAL A 82 84.74 -9.36 20.39
N LEU A 83 85.30 -8.74 21.45
CA LEU A 83 84.46 -8.19 22.53
C LEU A 83 83.69 -6.92 22.13
N GLY A 84 84.27 -6.03 21.33
CA GLY A 84 83.57 -4.83 20.84
C GLY A 84 82.25 -5.16 20.11
N PRO A 85 82.29 -5.97 19.04
CA PRO A 85 81.10 -6.35 18.29
C PRO A 85 80.02 -7.11 19.09
N ILE A 86 80.42 -7.89 20.11
CA ILE A 86 79.48 -8.52 21.06
C ILE A 86 78.79 -7.46 21.92
N GLY A 87 79.53 -6.43 22.35
CA GLY A 87 78.96 -5.27 23.05
C GLY A 87 77.98 -4.48 22.17
N ASP A 88 78.33 -4.24 20.91
CA ASP A 88 77.50 -3.47 19.97
C ASP A 88 76.16 -4.17 19.68
N THR A 89 76.18 -5.49 19.53
CA THR A 89 74.97 -6.31 19.32
C THR A 89 74.11 -6.43 20.58
N ALA A 90 74.73 -6.54 21.76
CA ALA A 90 74.00 -6.52 23.04
C ALA A 90 73.33 -5.17 23.29
N GLU A 91 74.03 -4.06 23.02
CA GLU A 91 73.47 -2.72 23.14
C GLU A 91 72.37 -2.47 22.11
N ALA A 92 72.52 -2.96 20.88
CA ALA A 92 71.46 -2.90 19.87
C ALA A 92 70.20 -3.65 20.32
N MET A 93 70.34 -4.85 20.90
CA MET A 93 69.21 -5.59 21.44
C MET A 93 68.54 -4.87 22.62
N ARG A 94 69.33 -4.23 23.49
CA ARG A 94 68.80 -3.42 24.61
C ARG A 94 68.03 -2.21 24.10
N ARG A 95 68.58 -1.47 23.14
CA ARG A 95 67.92 -0.31 22.52
C ARG A 95 66.66 -0.70 21.73
N MET A 96 66.67 -1.85 21.05
CA MET A 96 65.47 -2.40 20.42
C MET A 96 64.38 -2.74 21.44
N ALA A 97 64.76 -3.29 22.60
CA ALA A 97 63.83 -3.55 23.70
C ALA A 97 63.25 -2.25 24.29
N ASP A 98 64.02 -1.16 24.26
CA ASP A 98 63.59 0.19 24.64
C ASP A 98 62.82 0.92 23.51
N GLY A 99 62.58 0.28 22.35
CA GLY A 99 61.77 0.79 21.25
C GLY A 99 62.53 1.52 20.13
N ASP A 100 63.85 1.59 20.18
CA ASP A 100 64.67 2.21 19.13
C ASP A 100 65.11 1.18 18.07
N LEU A 101 64.47 1.26 16.90
CA LEU A 101 64.71 0.38 15.76
C LEU A 101 65.57 1.04 14.64
N THR A 102 66.16 2.21 14.91
CA THR A 102 66.86 3.02 13.89
C THR A 102 68.33 2.66 13.71
N LEU A 103 68.90 1.93 14.67
CA LEU A 103 70.31 1.55 14.68
C LEU A 103 70.65 0.63 13.50
N LYS A 104 71.73 0.95 12.77
CA LYS A 104 72.31 0.06 11.76
C LYS A 104 73.47 -0.70 12.38
N LEU A 105 73.41 -2.03 12.31
CA LEU A 105 74.50 -2.90 12.73
C LEU A 105 75.42 -3.17 11.54
N ASP A 106 76.67 -2.71 11.62
CA ASP A 106 77.71 -3.03 10.64
C ASP A 106 78.31 -4.42 10.94
N GLY A 107 78.54 -5.23 9.90
CA GLY A 107 79.16 -6.56 10.04
C GLY A 107 78.35 -7.76 9.54
N ARG A 108 77.27 -7.53 8.77
CA ARG A 108 76.44 -8.57 8.13
C ARG A 108 77.23 -9.53 7.23
N GLU A 109 78.36 -9.07 6.68
CA GLU A 109 79.23 -9.86 5.79
C GLU A 109 80.28 -10.71 6.53
N ARG A 110 80.27 -10.71 7.87
CA ARG A 110 81.16 -11.60 8.65
C ARG A 110 80.72 -13.06 8.54
N ALA A 111 81.68 -13.94 8.27
CA ALA A 111 81.46 -15.38 8.15
C ALA A 111 81.60 -16.15 9.48
N ASP A 112 81.59 -15.46 10.62
CA ASP A 112 81.75 -16.03 11.97
C ASP A 112 80.43 -16.02 12.77
N GLU A 113 80.46 -16.56 13.99
CA GLU A 113 79.32 -16.64 14.89
C GLU A 113 78.75 -15.25 15.24
N ILE A 114 79.59 -14.21 15.23
CA ILE A 114 79.17 -12.82 15.42
C ILE A 114 78.35 -12.32 14.22
N GLY A 115 78.75 -12.65 12.99
CA GLY A 115 77.96 -12.36 11.79
C GLY A 115 76.58 -13.03 11.80
N THR A 116 76.49 -14.25 12.36
CA THR A 116 75.21 -14.96 12.57
C THR A 116 74.34 -14.24 13.59
N MET A 117 74.93 -13.76 14.69
CA MET A 117 74.22 -13.02 15.73
C MET A 117 73.71 -11.65 15.22
N VAL A 118 74.54 -10.92 14.47
CA VAL A 118 74.14 -9.67 13.78
C VAL A 118 73.00 -9.93 12.80
N SER A 119 73.06 -11.01 12.03
CA SER A 119 71.99 -11.38 11.09
C SER A 119 70.68 -11.73 11.81
N ALA A 120 70.74 -12.43 12.94
CA ALA A 120 69.56 -12.74 13.76
C ALA A 120 68.94 -11.47 14.36
N VAL A 121 69.75 -10.55 14.89
CA VAL A 121 69.27 -9.26 15.41
C VAL A 121 68.65 -8.40 14.30
N GLU A 122 69.22 -8.39 13.09
CA GLU A 122 68.62 -7.71 11.93
C GLU A 122 67.28 -8.33 11.48
N VAL A 123 67.13 -9.66 11.53
CA VAL A 123 65.83 -10.32 11.28
C VAL A 123 64.82 -9.96 12.35
N PHE A 124 65.21 -9.96 13.64
CA PHE A 124 64.36 -9.52 14.74
C PHE A 124 63.96 -8.04 14.61
N ARG A 125 64.90 -7.18 14.21
CA ARG A 125 64.64 -5.76 13.93
C ARG A 125 63.65 -5.60 12.78
N GLY A 126 63.83 -6.35 11.70
CA GLY A 126 62.89 -6.36 10.56
C GLY A 126 61.49 -6.84 10.95
N ALA A 127 61.39 -7.88 11.79
CA ALA A 127 60.12 -8.36 12.33
C ALA A 127 59.47 -7.34 13.28
N ALA A 128 60.25 -6.68 14.15
CA ALA A 128 59.76 -5.64 15.04
C ALA A 128 59.29 -4.40 14.26
N GLN A 129 60.01 -3.98 13.22
CA GLN A 129 59.60 -2.89 12.33
C GLN A 129 58.32 -3.22 11.56
N ALA A 130 58.21 -4.45 11.05
CA ALA A 130 56.99 -4.94 10.40
C ALA A 130 55.80 -4.97 11.38
N GLN A 131 56.05 -5.33 12.65
CA GLN A 131 55.02 -5.31 13.69
C GLN A 131 54.54 -3.89 14.01
N VAL A 132 55.46 -2.93 14.18
CA VAL A 132 55.10 -1.51 14.39
C VAL A 132 54.29 -0.98 13.21
N ALA A 133 54.74 -1.24 11.97
CA ALA A 133 54.00 -0.84 10.78
C ALA A 133 52.61 -1.50 10.69
N ASN A 134 52.47 -2.77 11.11
CA ASN A 134 51.18 -3.45 11.13
C ASN A 134 50.23 -2.88 12.20
N VAL A 135 50.75 -2.49 13.37
CA VAL A 135 49.96 -1.82 14.42
C VAL A 135 49.50 -0.45 13.93
N GLU A 136 50.36 0.35 13.31
CA GLU A 136 49.99 1.66 12.72
C GLU A 136 48.88 1.51 11.66
N LYS A 137 48.99 0.49 10.79
CA LYS A 137 47.95 0.15 9.82
C LYS A 137 46.65 -0.27 10.49
N GLN A 138 46.70 -1.09 11.55
CA GLN A 138 45.49 -1.50 12.28
C GLN A 138 44.83 -0.31 12.99
N GLU A 139 45.60 0.59 13.60
CA GLU A 139 45.07 1.82 14.19
C GLU A 139 44.40 2.71 13.15
N LEU A 140 44.96 2.82 11.95
CA LEU A 140 44.33 3.53 10.84
C LEU A 140 43.00 2.87 10.44
N VAL A 141 42.98 1.54 10.26
CA VAL A 141 41.75 0.80 9.91
C VAL A 141 40.67 1.00 10.97
N VAL A 142 41.00 0.85 12.24
CA VAL A 142 40.05 1.01 13.35
C VAL A 142 39.51 2.44 13.39
N ARG A 143 40.36 3.45 13.19
CA ARG A 143 39.97 4.86 13.18
C ARG A 143 39.01 5.19 12.03
N GLU A 144 39.33 4.74 10.81
CA GLU A 144 38.48 4.96 9.64
C GLU A 144 37.13 4.22 9.79
N LEU A 145 37.13 2.97 10.29
CA LEU A 145 35.88 2.25 10.56
C LEU A 145 35.07 2.89 11.67
N ALA A 146 35.72 3.35 12.74
CA ALA A 146 35.05 4.06 13.83
C ALA A 146 34.40 5.35 13.33
N GLY A 147 35.10 6.11 12.48
CA GLY A 147 34.53 7.29 11.81
C GLY A 147 33.34 6.93 10.91
N ALA A 148 33.45 5.86 10.12
CA ALA A 148 32.35 5.40 9.26
C ALA A 148 31.12 4.94 10.06
N LEU A 149 31.32 4.31 11.22
CA LEU A 149 30.24 3.93 12.13
C LEU A 149 29.64 5.13 12.87
N ASP A 150 30.44 6.15 13.19
CA ASP A 150 29.95 7.40 13.76
C ASP A 150 29.08 8.17 12.75
N GLU A 151 29.50 8.24 11.49
CA GLU A 151 28.68 8.79 10.39
C GLU A 151 27.35 8.04 10.24
N LEU A 152 27.38 6.69 10.31
CA LEU A 152 26.16 5.88 10.32
C LEU A 152 25.27 6.17 11.53
N GLY A 153 25.86 6.37 12.72
CA GLY A 153 25.14 6.75 13.95
C GLY A 153 24.44 8.10 13.84
N HIS A 154 24.98 9.02 13.05
CA HIS A 154 24.36 10.31 12.70
C HIS A 154 23.40 10.22 11.51
N GLY A 155 23.12 9.03 10.99
CA GLY A 155 22.22 8.80 9.86
C GLY A 155 22.83 9.10 8.48
N ASN A 156 24.15 9.29 8.38
CA ASN A 156 24.82 9.53 7.10
C ASN A 156 25.17 8.23 6.37
N ILE A 157 24.19 7.65 5.69
CA ILE A 157 24.35 6.42 4.90
C ILE A 157 25.01 6.72 3.54
N ALA A 158 25.14 7.99 3.16
CA ALA A 158 25.88 8.39 1.97
C ALA A 158 27.41 8.35 2.16
N TYR A 159 27.90 8.24 3.40
CA TYR A 159 29.34 8.14 3.68
C TYR A 159 29.93 6.86 3.07
N ARG A 160 31.11 6.98 2.46
CA ARG A 160 31.86 5.87 1.88
C ARG A 160 33.29 5.90 2.40
N VAL A 161 33.79 4.75 2.82
CA VAL A 161 35.21 4.60 3.18
C VAL A 161 36.02 4.65 1.89
N GLY A 162 36.92 5.64 1.80
CA GLY A 162 37.77 5.86 0.62
C GLY A 162 39.00 4.96 0.58
N ASP A 163 39.93 5.26 -0.33
CA ASP A 163 41.16 4.49 -0.55
C ASP A 163 42.27 4.77 0.50
N THR A 164 41.90 5.25 1.68
CA THR A 164 42.82 5.55 2.79
C THR A 164 43.35 4.28 3.47
N LEU A 165 42.62 3.15 3.34
CA LEU A 165 43.00 1.88 3.94
C LEU A 165 44.14 1.17 3.17
N PRO A 166 45.04 0.47 3.88
CA PRO A 166 46.03 -0.40 3.24
C PRO A 166 45.38 -1.46 2.35
N VAL A 167 46.08 -1.86 1.27
CA VAL A 167 45.58 -2.82 0.25
C VAL A 167 44.98 -4.10 0.86
N GLU A 168 45.60 -4.64 1.90
CA GLU A 168 45.14 -5.85 2.61
C GLU A 168 43.78 -5.68 3.32
N TYR A 169 43.36 -4.44 3.61
CA TYR A 169 42.07 -4.11 4.24
C TYR A 169 41.06 -3.48 3.27
N GLN A 170 41.39 -3.27 2.00
CA GLN A 170 40.45 -2.71 1.01
C GLN A 170 39.17 -3.54 0.86
N GLY A 171 39.26 -4.87 1.03
CA GLY A 171 38.08 -5.75 1.03
C GLY A 171 37.04 -5.39 2.11
N LEU A 172 37.49 -4.85 3.25
CA LEU A 172 36.61 -4.39 4.32
C LEU A 172 35.89 -3.10 3.94
N ALA A 173 36.61 -2.11 3.36
CA ALA A 173 35.98 -0.90 2.82
C ALA A 173 34.96 -1.22 1.73
N CYS A 174 35.30 -2.10 0.78
CA CYS A 174 34.37 -2.56 -0.25
C CYS A 174 33.12 -3.22 0.35
N SER A 175 33.28 -4.07 1.37
CA SER A 175 32.15 -4.74 2.02
C SER A 175 31.26 -3.77 2.82
N PHE A 176 31.88 -2.80 3.50
CA PHE A 176 31.16 -1.72 4.20
C PHE A 176 30.36 -0.87 3.20
N ASN A 177 31.03 -0.38 2.15
CA ASN A 177 30.41 0.44 1.11
C ASN A 177 29.25 -0.30 0.42
N ALA A 178 29.45 -1.57 0.06
CA ALA A 178 28.39 -2.40 -0.53
C ALA A 178 27.20 -2.61 0.43
N SER A 179 27.44 -2.65 1.74
CA SER A 179 26.37 -2.73 2.75
C SER A 179 25.61 -1.41 2.87
N MET A 180 26.33 -0.28 2.84
CA MET A 180 25.72 1.06 2.79
C MET A 180 24.89 1.27 1.52
N ASP A 181 25.37 0.80 0.36
CA ASP A 181 24.61 0.84 -0.90
C ASP A 181 23.29 0.07 -0.79
N ARG A 182 23.33 -1.16 -0.25
CA ARG A 182 22.12 -1.98 -0.04
C ARG A 182 21.15 -1.36 0.95
N LEU A 183 21.65 -0.78 2.04
CA LEU A 183 20.83 -0.09 3.03
C LEU A 183 20.19 1.16 2.42
N SER A 184 20.97 1.97 1.71
CA SER A 184 20.50 3.16 0.98
C SER A 184 19.40 2.81 -0.02
N GLN A 185 19.61 1.77 -0.85
CA GLN A 185 18.59 1.28 -1.79
C GLN A 185 17.32 0.78 -1.09
N THR A 186 17.45 0.11 0.05
CA THR A 186 16.31 -0.41 0.81
C THR A 186 15.49 0.75 1.38
N LEU A 187 16.14 1.72 2.02
CA LEU A 187 15.48 2.92 2.55
C LEU A 187 14.84 3.76 1.43
N ALA A 188 15.50 3.91 0.29
CA ALA A 188 14.91 4.57 -0.87
C ALA A 188 13.63 3.87 -1.36
N ARG A 189 13.60 2.54 -1.39
CA ARG A 189 12.37 1.78 -1.72
C ARG A 189 11.28 1.96 -0.67
N VAL A 190 11.64 2.03 0.61
CA VAL A 190 10.70 2.28 1.71
C VAL A 190 10.09 3.68 1.59
N ALA A 191 10.90 4.72 1.35
CA ALA A 191 10.42 6.08 1.10
C ALA A 191 9.49 6.16 -0.12
N GLN A 192 9.86 5.48 -1.22
CA GLN A 192 9.00 5.41 -2.41
C GLN A 192 7.66 4.72 -2.09
N SER A 193 7.70 3.60 -1.34
CA SER A 193 6.50 2.88 -0.93
C SER A 193 5.60 3.75 -0.04
N ALA A 194 6.18 4.50 0.89
CA ALA A 194 5.46 5.48 1.71
C ALA A 194 4.78 6.55 0.84
N GLY A 195 5.51 7.11 -0.13
CA GLY A 195 4.95 8.06 -1.10
C GLY A 195 3.78 7.49 -1.91
N ASN A 196 3.87 6.22 -2.31
CA ASN A 196 2.79 5.52 -3.01
C ASN A 196 1.57 5.31 -2.09
N VAL A 197 1.77 4.90 -0.83
CA VAL A 197 0.69 4.74 0.16
C VAL A 197 0.01 6.08 0.43
N LYS A 198 0.77 7.16 0.59
CA LYS A 198 0.23 8.51 0.79
C LYS A 198 -0.61 8.96 -0.41
N THR A 199 -0.13 8.71 -1.63
CA THR A 199 -0.88 9.01 -2.86
C THR A 199 -2.18 8.22 -2.90
N GLY A 200 -2.13 6.90 -2.73
CA GLY A 200 -3.32 6.04 -2.72
C GLY A 200 -4.32 6.41 -1.63
N ALA A 201 -3.85 6.78 -0.43
CA ALA A 201 -4.70 7.26 0.65
C ALA A 201 -5.42 8.58 0.30
N ASN A 202 -4.73 9.52 -0.38
CA ASN A 202 -5.37 10.75 -0.86
C ASN A 202 -6.40 10.48 -1.98
N GLU A 203 -6.14 9.52 -2.86
CA GLU A 203 -7.10 9.07 -3.88
C GLU A 203 -8.35 8.45 -3.24
N VAL A 204 -8.18 7.57 -2.26
CA VAL A 204 -9.30 6.98 -1.49
C VAL A 204 -10.11 8.07 -0.79
N ARG A 205 -9.45 9.08 -0.21
CA ARG A 205 -10.15 10.23 0.39
C ARG A 205 -10.97 10.99 -0.64
N SER A 206 -10.39 11.32 -1.80
CA SER A 206 -11.11 12.02 -2.86
C SER A 206 -12.30 11.21 -3.40
N ALA A 207 -12.15 9.89 -3.55
CA ALA A 207 -13.23 8.99 -3.95
C ALA A 207 -14.31 8.87 -2.87
N SER A 208 -13.93 8.93 -1.59
CA SER A 208 -14.87 8.93 -0.47
C SER A 208 -15.66 10.23 -0.42
N ASP A 209 -15.04 11.38 -0.68
CA ASP A 209 -15.73 12.68 -0.76
C ASP A 209 -16.76 12.69 -1.89
N ASP A 210 -16.42 12.17 -3.09
CA ASP A 210 -17.38 12.00 -4.21
C ASP A 210 -18.53 11.06 -3.82
N LEU A 211 -18.21 9.92 -3.19
CA LEU A 211 -19.22 8.98 -2.73
C LEU A 211 -20.12 9.58 -1.65
N SER A 212 -19.61 10.45 -0.77
CA SER A 212 -20.40 11.20 0.21
C SER A 212 -21.43 12.08 -0.50
N GLN A 213 -20.98 12.89 -1.46
CA GLN A 213 -21.85 13.82 -2.18
C GLN A 213 -22.94 13.06 -2.96
N ARG A 214 -22.58 11.93 -3.59
CA ARG A 214 -23.55 11.07 -4.28
C ARG A 214 -24.52 10.40 -3.33
N THR A 215 -24.07 10.01 -2.14
CA THR A 215 -24.93 9.41 -1.09
C THR A 215 -25.93 10.44 -0.57
N GLU A 216 -25.53 11.69 -0.38
CA GLU A 216 -26.42 12.79 -0.01
C GLU A 216 -27.46 13.09 -1.10
N GLN A 217 -27.03 13.16 -2.37
CA GLN A 217 -27.96 13.33 -3.50
C GLN A 217 -28.94 12.16 -3.63
N GLN A 218 -28.46 10.94 -3.41
CA GLN A 218 -29.30 9.75 -3.43
C GLN A 218 -30.31 9.75 -2.29
N ALA A 219 -29.91 10.19 -1.08
CA ALA A 219 -30.83 10.33 0.05
C ALA A 219 -31.95 11.34 -0.28
N ALA A 220 -31.62 12.50 -0.84
CA ALA A 220 -32.62 13.49 -1.26
C ALA A 220 -33.56 12.94 -2.34
N GLY A 221 -33.04 12.20 -3.32
CA GLY A 221 -33.86 11.56 -4.35
C GLY A 221 -34.76 10.45 -3.80
N LEU A 222 -34.31 9.73 -2.76
CA LEU A 222 -35.12 8.72 -2.07
C LEU A 222 -36.24 9.36 -1.25
N GLU A 223 -36.00 10.49 -0.59
CA GLU A 223 -37.05 11.25 0.11
C GLU A 223 -38.15 11.74 -0.85
N GLU A 224 -37.76 12.31 -2.00
CA GLU A 224 -38.72 12.75 -3.02
C GLU A 224 -39.50 11.57 -3.62
N THR A 225 -38.81 10.45 -3.89
CA THR A 225 -39.46 9.23 -4.40
C THR A 225 -40.43 8.66 -3.37
N ALA A 226 -40.08 8.63 -2.08
CA ALA A 226 -40.95 8.17 -1.02
C ALA A 226 -42.21 9.05 -0.90
N ALA A 227 -42.06 10.38 -0.96
CA ALA A 227 -43.18 11.30 -0.96
C ALA A 227 -44.12 11.09 -2.16
N ALA A 228 -43.56 10.96 -3.37
CA ALA A 228 -44.33 10.67 -4.57
C ALA A 228 -45.06 9.31 -4.49
N MET A 229 -44.42 8.29 -3.91
CA MET A 229 -45.06 6.99 -3.70
C MET A 229 -46.21 7.06 -2.69
N ASP A 230 -46.11 7.87 -1.64
CA ASP A 230 -47.20 8.06 -0.67
C ASP A 230 -48.40 8.79 -1.30
N GLU A 231 -48.14 9.81 -2.12
CA GLU A 231 -49.19 10.49 -2.92
C GLU A 231 -49.89 9.53 -3.88
N ILE A 232 -49.12 8.74 -4.64
CA ILE A 232 -49.69 7.74 -5.56
C ILE A 232 -50.48 6.69 -4.79
N THR A 233 -49.96 6.19 -3.67
CA THR A 233 -50.66 5.21 -2.81
C THR A 233 -51.99 5.76 -2.31
N THR A 234 -52.01 7.04 -1.90
CA THR A 234 -53.23 7.74 -1.49
C THR A 234 -54.22 7.87 -2.65
N GLY A 235 -53.75 8.26 -3.84
CA GLY A 235 -54.58 8.36 -5.05
C GLY A 235 -55.19 7.02 -5.50
N VAL A 236 -54.41 5.94 -5.44
CA VAL A 236 -54.89 4.59 -5.78
C VAL A 236 -55.94 4.11 -4.78
N ARG A 237 -55.73 4.33 -3.48
CA ARG A 237 -56.75 4.02 -2.44
C ARG A 237 -58.03 4.83 -2.65
N ALA A 238 -57.91 6.11 -2.99
CA ALA A 238 -59.06 6.96 -3.31
C ALA A 238 -59.80 6.44 -4.56
N THR A 239 -59.07 5.95 -5.56
CA THR A 239 -59.64 5.34 -6.77
C THR A 239 -60.41 4.06 -6.45
N ALA A 240 -59.84 3.17 -5.63
CA ALA A 240 -60.53 1.96 -5.17
C ALA A 240 -61.83 2.29 -4.40
N GLY A 241 -61.76 3.25 -3.47
CA GLY A 241 -62.94 3.73 -2.74
C GLY A 241 -63.98 4.38 -3.65
N GLY A 242 -63.54 5.15 -4.65
CA GLY A 242 -64.39 5.77 -5.67
C GLY A 242 -65.10 4.74 -6.56
N ALA A 243 -64.38 3.71 -6.99
CA ALA A 243 -64.94 2.60 -7.76
C ALA A 243 -65.99 1.83 -6.93
N ASN A 244 -65.72 1.51 -5.67
CA ASN A 244 -66.70 0.88 -4.78
C ASN A 244 -67.98 1.70 -4.61
N ARG A 245 -67.85 3.03 -4.47
CA ARG A 245 -69.01 3.93 -4.43
C ARG A 245 -69.78 3.96 -5.75
N ALA A 246 -69.07 4.01 -6.88
CA ALA A 246 -69.70 3.95 -8.20
C ALA A 246 -70.46 2.64 -8.40
N ASN A 247 -69.92 1.51 -7.93
CA ASN A 247 -70.59 0.21 -8.03
C ASN A 247 -71.92 0.19 -7.26
N ALA A 248 -71.96 0.80 -6.07
CA ALA A 248 -73.20 0.95 -5.31
C ALA A 248 -74.26 1.79 -6.03
N ILE A 249 -73.85 2.87 -6.71
CA ILE A 249 -74.75 3.73 -7.51
C ILE A 249 -75.28 2.95 -8.73
N VAL A 250 -74.41 2.22 -9.42
CA VAL A 250 -74.77 1.40 -10.58
C VAL A 250 -75.75 0.28 -10.17
N ALA A 251 -75.55 -0.35 -9.01
CA ALA A 251 -76.47 -1.35 -8.47
C ALA A 251 -77.86 -0.75 -8.17
N ALA A 252 -77.92 0.48 -7.65
CA ALA A 252 -79.19 1.19 -7.45
C ALA A 252 -79.87 1.53 -8.79
N ALA A 253 -79.12 2.06 -9.76
CA ALA A 253 -79.64 2.38 -11.09
C ALA A 253 -80.17 1.13 -11.83
N ARG A 254 -79.52 -0.03 -11.64
CA ARG A 254 -79.99 -1.33 -12.15
C ARG A 254 -81.36 -1.66 -11.60
N LYS A 255 -81.54 -1.55 -10.28
CA LYS A 255 -82.81 -1.81 -9.60
C LYS A 255 -83.92 -0.87 -10.08
N ASP A 256 -83.62 0.42 -10.24
CA ASP A 256 -84.58 1.41 -10.73
C ASP A 256 -85.00 1.13 -12.19
N THR A 257 -84.07 0.65 -13.02
CA THR A 257 -84.34 0.25 -14.40
C THR A 257 -85.19 -1.02 -14.46
N GLU A 258 -84.90 -2.03 -13.63
CA GLU A 258 -85.73 -3.24 -13.49
C GLU A 258 -87.18 -2.87 -13.09
N GLN A 259 -87.34 -1.98 -12.10
CA GLN A 259 -88.65 -1.50 -11.67
C GLN A 259 -89.37 -0.70 -12.76
N SER A 260 -88.64 0.12 -13.53
CA SER A 260 -89.20 0.87 -14.66
C SER A 260 -89.68 -0.07 -15.77
N GLY A 261 -88.93 -1.14 -16.04
CA GLY A 261 -89.34 -2.20 -16.97
C GLY A 261 -90.67 -2.86 -16.58
N GLU A 262 -90.86 -3.14 -15.28
CA GLU A 262 -92.13 -3.66 -14.74
C GLU A 262 -93.31 -2.68 -14.90
N VAL A 263 -93.07 -1.37 -14.73
CA VAL A 263 -94.10 -0.34 -14.97
C VAL A 263 -94.48 -0.28 -16.44
N VAL A 264 -93.51 -0.30 -17.35
CA VAL A 264 -93.76 -0.28 -18.79
C VAL A 264 -94.51 -1.54 -19.24
N ARG A 265 -94.13 -2.72 -18.72
CA ARG A 265 -94.85 -3.97 -19.01
C ARG A 265 -96.33 -3.88 -18.63
N ARG A 266 -96.64 -3.39 -17.43
CA ARG A 266 -98.03 -3.17 -17.00
C ARG A 266 -98.76 -2.14 -17.86
N ALA A 267 -98.06 -1.12 -18.36
CA ALA A 267 -98.64 -0.12 -19.26
C ALA A 267 -98.99 -0.71 -20.64
N VAL A 268 -98.13 -1.57 -21.20
CA VAL A 268 -98.42 -2.31 -22.44
C VAL A 268 -99.66 -3.20 -22.25
N ASP A 269 -99.73 -3.96 -21.15
CA ASP A 269 -100.87 -4.82 -20.86
C ASP A 269 -102.19 -4.03 -20.76
N ALA A 270 -102.16 -2.86 -20.09
CA ALA A 270 -103.31 -1.98 -19.95
C ALA A 270 -103.76 -1.38 -21.30
N MET A 271 -102.81 -0.93 -22.12
CA MET A 271 -103.12 -0.40 -23.46
C MET A 271 -103.67 -1.49 -24.40
N GLY A 272 -103.13 -2.71 -24.33
CA GLY A 272 -103.67 -3.86 -25.07
C GLY A 272 -105.07 -4.30 -24.59
N ALA A 273 -105.43 -4.03 -23.33
CA ALA A 273 -106.81 -4.18 -22.86
C ALA A 273 -107.75 -3.11 -23.43
N ILE A 274 -107.29 -1.86 -23.52
CA ILE A 274 -108.06 -0.75 -24.13
C ILE A 274 -108.27 -0.99 -25.64
N GLU A 275 -107.25 -1.47 -26.34
CA GLU A 275 -107.34 -1.81 -27.77
C GLU A 275 -108.41 -2.89 -28.02
N ARG A 276 -108.37 -3.98 -27.25
CA ARG A 276 -109.39 -5.05 -27.30
C ARG A 276 -110.80 -4.51 -27.01
N SER A 277 -110.95 -3.72 -25.94
CA SER A 277 -112.25 -3.12 -25.59
C SER A 277 -112.77 -2.18 -26.69
N SER A 278 -111.89 -1.43 -27.36
CA SER A 278 -112.25 -0.57 -28.49
C SER A 278 -112.72 -1.39 -29.70
N SER A 279 -112.09 -2.54 -29.95
CA SER A 279 -112.54 -3.49 -30.98
C SER A 279 -113.93 -4.05 -30.67
N GLU A 280 -114.16 -4.49 -29.43
CA GLU A 280 -115.47 -4.98 -28.97
C GLU A 280 -116.56 -3.92 -29.11
N ILE A 281 -116.27 -2.67 -28.73
CA ILE A 281 -117.22 -1.55 -28.92
C ILE A 281 -117.52 -1.36 -30.42
N SER A 282 -116.51 -1.42 -31.30
CA SER A 282 -116.70 -1.29 -32.74
C SER A 282 -117.66 -2.36 -33.31
N GLU A 283 -117.55 -3.61 -32.82
CA GLU A 283 -118.47 -4.70 -33.18
C GLU A 283 -119.90 -4.41 -32.72
N ILE A 284 -120.09 -3.95 -31.48
CA ILE A 284 -121.39 -3.58 -30.93
C ILE A 284 -122.03 -2.46 -31.76
N ILE A 285 -121.26 -1.44 -32.14
CA ILE A 285 -121.75 -0.34 -32.98
C ILE A 285 -122.15 -0.85 -34.37
N GLY A 286 -121.42 -1.83 -34.92
CA GLY A 286 -121.82 -2.51 -36.16
C GLY A 286 -123.17 -3.23 -36.05
N VAL A 287 -123.45 -3.88 -34.92
CA VAL A 287 -124.75 -4.49 -34.64
C VAL A 287 -125.86 -3.43 -34.53
N ILE A 288 -125.58 -2.30 -33.86
CA ILE A 288 -126.55 -1.19 -33.71
C ILE A 288 -126.91 -0.58 -35.08
N ASP A 289 -125.91 -0.35 -35.95
CA ASP A 289 -126.14 0.11 -37.33
C ASP A 289 -127.00 -0.89 -38.11
N GLY A 290 -126.73 -2.19 -37.96
CA GLY A 290 -127.57 -3.26 -38.51
C GLY A 290 -129.02 -3.23 -38.03
N ILE A 291 -129.25 -3.01 -36.72
CA ILE A 291 -130.60 -2.87 -36.14
C ILE A 291 -131.30 -1.62 -36.69
N ALA A 292 -130.58 -0.50 -36.80
CA ALA A 292 -131.12 0.74 -37.36
C ALA A 292 -131.54 0.54 -38.83
N PHE A 293 -130.73 -0.15 -39.64
CA PHE A 293 -131.08 -0.50 -41.02
C PHE A 293 -132.32 -1.40 -41.12
N GLN A 294 -132.40 -2.46 -40.29
CA GLN A 294 -133.57 -3.33 -40.23
C GLN A 294 -134.84 -2.55 -39.82
N THR A 295 -134.72 -1.66 -38.83
CA THR A 295 -135.83 -0.81 -38.35
C THR A 295 -136.30 0.15 -39.44
N ASN A 296 -135.37 0.73 -40.22
CA ASN A 296 -135.66 1.59 -41.36
C ASN A 296 -136.44 0.82 -42.46
N LEU A 297 -136.07 -0.44 -42.74
CA LEU A 297 -136.78 -1.30 -43.69
C LEU A 297 -138.18 -1.71 -43.18
N LEU A 298 -138.31 -2.07 -41.89
CA LEU A 298 -139.59 -2.38 -41.25
C LEU A 298 -140.53 -1.18 -41.30
N ALA A 299 -140.02 0.02 -40.99
CA ALA A 299 -140.77 1.26 -41.04
C ALA A 299 -141.19 1.62 -42.48
N LEU A 300 -140.33 1.39 -43.47
CA LEU A 300 -140.69 1.54 -44.88
C LEU A 300 -141.83 0.58 -45.28
N ASN A 301 -141.72 -0.70 -44.92
CA ASN A 301 -142.78 -1.69 -45.19
C ASN A 301 -144.10 -1.30 -44.52
N ALA A 302 -144.06 -0.87 -43.26
CA ALA A 302 -145.23 -0.38 -42.53
C ALA A 302 -145.84 0.88 -43.17
N GLY A 303 -144.99 1.80 -43.66
CA GLY A 303 -145.44 3.01 -44.37
C GLY A 303 -146.12 2.69 -45.70
N VAL A 304 -145.63 1.70 -46.44
CA VAL A 304 -146.26 1.20 -47.68
C VAL A 304 -147.63 0.57 -47.39
N GLU A 305 -147.73 -0.28 -46.37
CA GLU A 305 -149.01 -0.92 -46.01
C GLU A 305 -150.02 0.10 -45.46
N ALA A 306 -149.55 1.12 -44.73
CA ALA A 306 -150.39 2.23 -44.28
C ALA A 306 -150.91 3.09 -45.45
N ALA A 307 -150.09 3.34 -46.47
CA ALA A 307 -150.54 4.01 -47.70
C ALA A 307 -151.56 3.17 -48.47
N ARG A 308 -151.42 1.85 -48.45
CA ARG A 308 -152.34 0.89 -49.08
C ARG A 308 -153.71 0.85 -48.40
N ALA A 309 -153.77 1.09 -47.09
CA ALA A 309 -155.00 1.16 -46.29
C ALA A 309 -155.79 2.48 -46.46
N GLY A 310 -155.30 3.44 -47.26
CA GLY A 310 -156.02 4.68 -47.58
C GLY A 310 -156.27 5.58 -46.37
N ASP A 311 -157.50 6.11 -46.23
CA ASP A 311 -157.85 7.07 -45.18
C ASP A 311 -157.73 6.51 -43.76
N ALA A 312 -157.94 5.20 -43.56
CA ALA A 312 -157.79 4.54 -42.26
C ALA A 312 -156.32 4.39 -41.82
N GLY A 313 -155.37 4.41 -42.77
CA GLY A 313 -153.94 4.22 -42.53
C GLY A 313 -153.16 5.51 -42.26
N LYS A 314 -153.77 6.69 -42.40
CA LYS A 314 -153.08 7.99 -42.29
C LYS A 314 -152.30 8.16 -40.97
N GLY A 315 -152.86 7.74 -39.84
CA GLY A 315 -152.17 7.79 -38.54
C GLY A 315 -150.97 6.84 -38.46
N PHE A 316 -151.09 5.63 -39.00
CA PHE A 316 -149.99 4.66 -39.05
C PHE A 316 -148.87 5.09 -40.01
N ALA A 317 -149.21 5.77 -41.12
CA ALA A 317 -148.22 6.30 -42.06
C ALA A 317 -147.32 7.37 -41.42
N VAL A 318 -147.89 8.23 -40.56
CA VAL A 318 -147.11 9.24 -39.80
C VAL A 318 -146.16 8.55 -38.82
N VAL A 319 -146.64 7.56 -38.05
CA VAL A 319 -145.79 6.80 -37.12
C VAL A 319 -144.68 6.06 -37.87
N ALA A 320 -144.99 5.43 -39.01
CA ALA A 320 -144.00 4.76 -39.84
C ALA A 320 -142.93 5.74 -40.37
N SER A 321 -143.30 6.95 -40.78
CA SER A 321 -142.35 8.00 -41.18
C SER A 321 -141.46 8.45 -40.02
N GLU A 322 -142.02 8.60 -38.82
CA GLU A 322 -141.26 9.03 -37.63
C GLU A 322 -140.28 7.95 -37.17
N VAL A 323 -140.70 6.68 -37.14
CA VAL A 323 -139.84 5.53 -36.84
C VAL A 323 -138.73 5.42 -37.88
N ARG A 324 -139.04 5.66 -39.15
CA ARG A 324 -138.04 5.67 -40.23
C ARG A 324 -137.01 6.78 -40.03
N ALA A 325 -137.46 8.00 -39.72
CA ALA A 325 -136.58 9.13 -39.44
C ALA A 325 -135.69 8.87 -38.21
N LEU A 326 -136.22 8.26 -37.16
CA LEU A 326 -135.47 7.85 -35.97
C LEU A 326 -134.44 6.76 -36.30
N ALA A 327 -134.80 5.78 -37.12
CA ALA A 327 -133.90 4.73 -37.57
C ALA A 327 -132.74 5.29 -38.39
N GLN A 328 -133.00 6.23 -39.31
CA GLN A 328 -131.96 6.93 -40.08
C GLN A 328 -131.03 7.73 -39.16
N ARG A 329 -131.58 8.50 -38.22
CA ARG A 329 -130.78 9.23 -37.21
C ARG A 329 -129.93 8.30 -36.34
N SER A 330 -130.43 7.11 -36.03
CA SER A 330 -129.70 6.11 -35.26
C SER A 330 -128.55 5.49 -36.05
N ALA A 331 -128.76 5.22 -37.34
CA ALA A 331 -127.70 4.76 -38.25
C ALA A 331 -126.61 5.82 -38.44
N ASP A 332 -127.00 7.08 -38.65
CA ASP A 332 -126.05 8.20 -38.77
C ASP A 332 -125.23 8.38 -37.48
N ALA A 333 -125.88 8.32 -36.31
CA ALA A 333 -125.18 8.39 -35.02
C ALA A 333 -124.27 7.18 -34.76
N ALA A 334 -124.71 5.97 -35.12
CA ALA A 334 -123.90 4.75 -35.02
C ALA A 334 -122.65 4.86 -35.89
N LYS A 335 -122.78 5.35 -37.13
CA LYS A 335 -121.65 5.61 -38.02
C LYS A 335 -120.67 6.63 -37.44
N ASP A 336 -121.17 7.73 -36.89
CA ASP A 336 -120.33 8.77 -36.27
C ASP A 336 -119.54 8.23 -35.07
N VAL A 337 -120.16 7.38 -34.24
CA VAL A 337 -119.47 6.68 -33.13
C VAL A 337 -118.46 5.68 -33.67
N LYS A 338 -118.80 4.92 -34.71
CA LYS A 338 -117.89 3.96 -35.34
C LYS A 338 -116.61 4.63 -35.82
N ASP A 339 -116.73 5.75 -36.51
CA ASP A 339 -115.59 6.52 -37.03
C ASP A 339 -114.69 7.02 -35.88
N ARG A 340 -115.29 7.49 -34.77
CA ARG A 340 -114.54 7.91 -33.56
C ARG A 340 -113.85 6.76 -32.84
N ILE A 341 -114.49 5.60 -32.74
CA ILE A 341 -113.89 4.40 -32.14
C ILE A 341 -112.74 3.89 -33.01
N GLN A 342 -112.91 3.87 -34.34
CA GLN A 342 -111.84 3.49 -35.25
C GLN A 342 -110.62 4.41 -35.13
N ALA A 343 -110.84 5.73 -35.05
CA ALA A 343 -109.76 6.69 -34.79
C ALA A 343 -109.07 6.42 -33.43
N SER A 344 -109.86 6.10 -32.40
CA SER A 344 -109.32 5.76 -31.06
C SER A 344 -108.50 4.48 -31.10
N THR A 345 -108.94 3.43 -31.81
CA THR A 345 -108.18 2.19 -31.99
C THR A 345 -106.83 2.45 -32.66
N THR A 346 -106.78 3.26 -33.71
CA THR A 346 -105.51 3.65 -34.36
C THR A 346 -104.58 4.39 -33.38
N GLN A 347 -105.10 5.34 -32.61
CA GLN A 347 -104.30 6.09 -31.64
C GLN A 347 -103.79 5.21 -30.49
N VAL A 348 -104.60 4.27 -30.00
CA VAL A 348 -104.18 3.30 -28.97
C VAL A 348 -103.10 2.37 -29.51
N GLY A 349 -103.24 1.86 -30.75
CA GLY A 349 -102.21 1.03 -31.39
C GLY A 349 -100.87 1.75 -31.50
N MET A 350 -100.87 3.01 -31.96
CA MET A 350 -99.65 3.84 -31.96
C MET A 350 -99.07 4.04 -30.54
N GLY A 351 -99.93 4.16 -29.52
CA GLY A 351 -99.52 4.24 -28.13
C GLY A 351 -98.86 2.95 -27.64
N VAL A 352 -99.41 1.78 -27.97
CA VAL A 352 -98.83 0.47 -27.66
C VAL A 352 -97.44 0.32 -28.27
N ASP A 353 -97.27 0.72 -29.52
CA ASP A 353 -95.98 0.65 -30.23
C ASP A 353 -94.90 1.50 -29.54
N LEU A 354 -95.22 2.75 -29.20
CA LEU A 354 -94.31 3.68 -28.52
C LEU A 354 -93.90 3.18 -27.11
N VAL A 355 -94.86 2.64 -26.36
CA VAL A 355 -94.57 2.08 -25.02
C VAL A 355 -93.74 0.80 -25.14
N SER A 356 -93.98 -0.03 -26.16
CA SER A 356 -93.20 -1.23 -26.44
C SER A 356 -91.76 -0.89 -26.87
N GLU A 357 -91.56 0.16 -27.67
CA GLU A 357 -90.25 0.69 -28.01
C GLU A 357 -89.51 1.20 -26.76
N THR A 358 -90.21 1.90 -25.87
CA THR A 358 -89.67 2.34 -24.57
C THR A 358 -89.20 1.14 -23.73
N GLY A 359 -89.96 0.04 -23.71
CA GLY A 359 -89.59 -1.19 -23.02
C GLY A 359 -88.28 -1.79 -23.55
N ARG A 360 -88.12 -1.90 -24.87
CA ARG A 360 -86.87 -2.38 -25.51
C ARG A 360 -85.67 -1.47 -25.21
N SER A 361 -85.89 -0.16 -25.15
CA SER A 361 -84.85 0.80 -24.79
C SER A 361 -84.38 0.60 -23.34
N LEU A 362 -85.31 0.42 -22.40
CA LEU A 362 -84.99 0.13 -21.00
C LEU A 362 -84.24 -1.19 -20.83
N GLU A 363 -84.59 -2.23 -21.59
CA GLU A 363 -83.85 -3.50 -21.58
C GLU A 363 -82.39 -3.31 -22.05
N THR A 364 -82.18 -2.52 -23.10
CA THR A 364 -80.84 -2.16 -23.58
C THR A 364 -80.06 -1.37 -22.53
N ILE A 365 -80.71 -0.43 -21.83
CA ILE A 365 -80.10 0.33 -20.74
C ILE A 365 -79.69 -0.61 -19.59
N CYS A 366 -80.53 -1.58 -19.23
CA CYS A 366 -80.22 -2.56 -18.20
C CYS A 366 -78.95 -3.36 -18.53
N LEU A 367 -78.82 -3.84 -19.77
CA LEU A 367 -77.62 -4.55 -20.24
C LEU A 367 -76.36 -3.68 -20.14
N ARG A 368 -76.44 -2.39 -20.51
CA ARG A 368 -75.31 -1.46 -20.38
C ARG A 368 -74.94 -1.18 -18.92
N ILE A 369 -75.92 -1.10 -18.02
CA ILE A 369 -75.67 -0.92 -16.58
C ILE A 369 -74.91 -2.13 -16.01
N VAL A 370 -75.22 -3.35 -16.45
CA VAL A 370 -74.48 -4.55 -16.07
C VAL A 370 -73.03 -4.49 -16.54
N GLU A 371 -72.78 -4.08 -17.80
CA GLU A 371 -71.43 -3.90 -18.34
C GLU A 371 -70.62 -2.86 -17.55
N ILE A 372 -71.24 -1.72 -17.19
CA ILE A 372 -70.63 -0.69 -16.34
C ILE A 372 -70.29 -1.25 -14.96
N SER A 373 -71.16 -2.06 -14.35
CA SER A 373 -70.91 -2.67 -13.04
C SER A 373 -69.67 -3.56 -13.06
N THR A 374 -69.52 -4.38 -14.12
CA THR A 374 -68.33 -5.23 -14.31
C THR A 374 -67.06 -4.38 -14.43
N LEU A 375 -67.06 -3.36 -15.30
CA LEU A 375 -65.92 -2.46 -15.48
C LEU A 375 -65.50 -1.76 -14.18
N VAL A 376 -66.48 -1.27 -13.41
CA VAL A 376 -66.21 -0.61 -12.13
C VAL A 376 -65.64 -1.60 -11.11
N SER A 377 -66.14 -2.84 -11.10
CA SER A 377 -65.59 -3.91 -10.25
C SER A 377 -64.14 -4.25 -10.62
N ASP A 378 -63.81 -4.32 -11.91
CA ASP A 378 -62.45 -4.56 -12.39
C ASP A 378 -61.50 -3.42 -12.01
N ILE A 379 -61.97 -2.16 -12.08
CA ILE A 379 -61.21 -0.99 -11.63
C ILE A 379 -60.92 -1.08 -10.12
N ALA A 380 -61.92 -1.44 -9.30
CA ALA A 380 -61.73 -1.58 -7.86
C ALA A 380 -60.69 -2.66 -7.52
N ALA A 381 -60.81 -3.84 -8.15
CA ALA A 381 -59.88 -4.95 -7.95
C ALA A 381 -58.45 -4.58 -8.41
N SER A 382 -58.32 -3.93 -9.58
CA SER A 382 -57.02 -3.47 -10.10
C SER A 382 -56.37 -2.43 -9.19
N ALA A 383 -57.16 -1.49 -8.66
CA ALA A 383 -56.67 -0.48 -7.72
C ALA A 383 -56.22 -1.11 -6.38
N GLU A 384 -56.93 -2.10 -5.85
CA GLU A 384 -56.48 -2.85 -4.66
C GLU A 384 -55.16 -3.62 -4.90
N GLN A 385 -55.02 -4.24 -6.08
CA GLN A 385 -53.78 -4.91 -6.46
C GLN A 385 -52.62 -3.91 -6.61
N GLN A 386 -52.86 -2.75 -7.23
CA GLN A 386 -51.87 -1.68 -7.33
C GLN A 386 -51.46 -1.15 -5.95
N ALA A 387 -52.41 -0.95 -5.03
CA ALA A 387 -52.11 -0.52 -3.67
C ALA A 387 -51.20 -1.51 -2.94
N THR A 388 -51.43 -2.81 -3.13
CA THR A 388 -50.58 -3.87 -2.59
C THR A 388 -49.18 -3.84 -3.22
N GLY A 389 -49.09 -3.65 -4.54
CA GLY A 389 -47.80 -3.50 -5.25
C GLY A 389 -47.02 -2.28 -4.77
N LEU A 390 -47.68 -1.16 -4.55
CA LEU A 390 -47.07 0.07 -4.04
C LEU A 390 -46.54 -0.09 -2.60
N GLN A 391 -47.18 -0.90 -1.76
CA GLN A 391 -46.63 -1.24 -0.43
C GLN A 391 -45.31 -2.00 -0.52
N GLN A 392 -45.16 -2.89 -1.51
CA GLN A 392 -43.89 -3.59 -1.76
C GLN A 392 -42.81 -2.62 -2.25
N VAL A 393 -43.16 -1.71 -3.15
CA VAL A 393 -42.26 -0.63 -3.60
C VAL A 393 -41.82 0.24 -2.42
N ASN A 394 -42.74 0.63 -1.54
CA ASN A 394 -42.43 1.43 -0.36
C ASN A 394 -41.45 0.71 0.59
N THR A 395 -41.60 -0.61 0.73
CA THR A 395 -40.65 -1.44 1.50
C THR A 395 -39.27 -1.48 0.85
N ALA A 396 -39.20 -1.56 -0.48
CA ALA A 396 -37.93 -1.51 -1.22
C ALA A 396 -37.25 -0.13 -1.08
N VAL A 397 -38.01 0.97 -1.14
CA VAL A 397 -37.50 2.33 -0.90
C VAL A 397 -36.94 2.46 0.51
N ALA A 398 -37.64 1.95 1.54
CA ALA A 398 -37.13 1.94 2.91
C ALA A 398 -35.83 1.11 3.06
N HIS A 399 -35.69 0.01 2.31
CA HIS A 399 -34.44 -0.74 2.27
C HIS A 399 -33.31 0.04 1.58
N MET A 400 -33.62 0.77 0.49
CA MET A 400 -32.64 1.65 -0.18
C MET A 400 -32.20 2.80 0.72
N ASP A 401 -33.09 3.37 1.52
CA ASP A 401 -32.74 4.37 2.54
C ASP A 401 -31.76 3.79 3.57
N GLY A 402 -32.06 2.60 4.10
CA GLY A 402 -31.15 1.89 5.01
C GLY A 402 -29.75 1.63 4.43
N THR A 403 -29.66 1.21 3.16
CA THR A 403 -28.36 1.02 2.49
C THR A 403 -27.65 2.34 2.19
N THR A 404 -28.40 3.42 1.92
CA THR A 404 -27.85 4.77 1.72
C THR A 404 -27.24 5.31 3.02
N GLN A 405 -27.91 5.13 4.16
CA GLN A 405 -27.34 5.45 5.48
C GLN A 405 -26.10 4.61 5.79
N GLN A 406 -26.11 3.32 5.42
CA GLN A 406 -24.94 2.46 5.61
C GLN A 406 -23.76 2.88 4.72
N ASN A 407 -24.03 3.35 3.49
CA ASN A 407 -23.01 3.94 2.63
C ASN A 407 -22.42 5.20 3.25
N ALA A 408 -23.22 6.08 3.83
CA ALA A 408 -22.73 7.27 4.53
C ALA A 408 -21.77 6.90 5.67
N ALA A 409 -22.15 5.92 6.50
CA ALA A 409 -21.29 5.41 7.56
C ALA A 409 -19.99 4.78 7.02
N MET A 410 -20.06 4.02 5.93
CA MET A 410 -18.87 3.45 5.27
C MET A 410 -17.95 4.54 4.71
N VAL A 411 -18.51 5.61 4.14
CA VAL A 411 -17.76 6.76 3.62
C VAL A 411 -17.01 7.47 4.74
N GLU A 412 -17.64 7.69 5.89
CA GLU A 412 -16.97 8.26 7.07
C GLU A 412 -15.80 7.38 7.53
N GLN A 413 -16.02 6.05 7.61
CA GLN A 413 -15.00 5.09 7.99
C GLN A 413 -13.84 5.03 6.99
N ALA A 414 -14.13 4.99 5.68
CA ALA A 414 -13.13 4.97 4.62
C ALA A 414 -12.29 6.26 4.63
N THR A 415 -12.94 7.41 4.83
CA THR A 415 -12.28 8.71 4.93
C THR A 415 -11.36 8.77 6.15
N ALA A 416 -11.80 8.25 7.30
CA ALA A 416 -10.97 8.18 8.50
C ALA A 416 -9.76 7.24 8.32
N ALA A 417 -9.97 6.05 7.74
CA ALA A 417 -8.90 5.10 7.45
C ALA A 417 -7.88 5.68 6.45
N ALA A 418 -8.35 6.36 5.40
CA ALA A 418 -7.50 7.04 4.44
C ALA A 418 -6.66 8.16 5.09
N ARG A 419 -7.27 8.99 5.96
CA ARG A 419 -6.52 10.00 6.73
C ARG A 419 -5.44 9.36 7.60
N HIS A 420 -5.77 8.27 8.28
CA HIS A 420 -4.81 7.55 9.12
C HIS A 420 -3.64 6.98 8.31
N LEU A 421 -3.92 6.33 7.16
CA LEU A 421 -2.87 5.80 6.27
C LEU A 421 -1.98 6.91 5.70
N ALA A 422 -2.56 8.05 5.31
CA ALA A 422 -1.79 9.19 4.82
C ALA A 422 -0.86 9.76 5.90
N ALA A 423 -1.33 9.83 7.15
CA ALA A 423 -0.51 10.27 8.29
C ALA A 423 0.62 9.27 8.59
N GLU A 424 0.33 7.97 8.61
CA GLU A 424 1.34 6.93 8.86
C GLU A 424 2.42 6.90 7.78
N ALA A 425 2.02 7.06 6.52
CA ALA A 425 2.94 7.16 5.39
C ALA A 425 3.82 8.42 5.46
N GLU A 426 3.27 9.53 5.94
CA GLU A 426 4.03 10.77 6.18
C GLU A 426 5.06 10.58 7.28
N VAL A 427 4.68 9.98 8.42
CA VAL A 427 5.60 9.65 9.52
C VAL A 427 6.73 8.75 9.02
N LEU A 428 6.41 7.69 8.28
CA LEU A 428 7.41 6.77 7.74
C LEU A 428 8.37 7.47 6.74
N ALA A 429 7.85 8.39 5.92
CA ALA A 429 8.68 9.21 5.04
C ALA A 429 9.61 10.14 5.82
N GLN A 430 9.13 10.73 6.93
CA GLN A 430 9.95 11.57 7.81
C GLN A 430 11.04 10.78 8.52
N GLU A 431 10.75 9.57 9.01
CA GLU A 431 11.74 8.67 9.62
C GLU A 431 12.84 8.29 8.61
N VAL A 432 12.47 7.99 7.36
CA VAL A 432 13.47 7.71 6.32
C VAL A 432 14.26 8.96 5.94
N ALA A 433 13.63 10.14 5.96
CA ALA A 433 14.29 11.42 5.65
C ALA A 433 15.33 11.85 6.71
N GLN A 434 15.32 11.27 7.92
CA GLN A 434 16.39 11.46 8.88
C GLN A 434 17.73 10.88 8.39
N PHE A 435 17.69 9.91 7.48
CA PHE A 435 18.88 9.33 6.88
C PHE A 435 19.30 10.10 5.63
N ARG A 436 20.56 10.54 5.58
CA ARG A 436 21.13 11.15 4.37
C ARG A 436 21.44 10.06 3.35
N LEU A 437 20.60 9.99 2.32
CA LEU A 437 20.78 9.10 1.18
C LEU A 437 21.60 9.80 0.09
N GLU A 438 22.34 9.00 -0.67
CA GLU A 438 23.23 9.47 -1.75
C GLU A 438 22.50 10.33 -2.81
N HIS A 439 21.19 10.11 -2.97
CA HIS A 439 20.35 10.80 -3.95
C HIS A 439 20.04 12.27 -3.63
N ASP A 440 20.25 12.72 -2.38
CA ASP A 440 19.95 14.11 -1.98
C ASP A 440 21.15 15.07 -2.19
N ALA A 441 22.36 14.51 -2.30
CA ALA A 441 23.58 15.27 -2.60
C ALA A 441 23.60 15.86 -4.03
N GLY A 442 22.81 15.31 -4.95
CA GLY A 442 22.73 15.77 -6.34
C GLY A 442 21.78 16.95 -6.60
N ARG A 443 20.84 17.26 -5.69
CA ARG A 443 19.83 18.33 -5.92
C ARG A 443 20.25 19.71 -5.39
N HIS A 444 21.26 19.79 -4.53
CA HIS A 444 21.70 21.06 -3.93
C HIS A 444 23.01 21.65 -4.52
N GLY A 445 23.57 21.05 -5.59
CA GLY A 445 24.90 21.42 -6.12
C GLY A 445 24.95 22.09 -7.52
N GLY A 446 23.81 22.47 -8.11
CA GLY A 446 23.73 22.89 -9.53
C GLY A 446 23.18 24.29 -9.77
N GLY A 447 23.50 25.27 -8.93
CA GLY A 447 23.01 26.66 -9.02
C GLY A 447 24.10 27.68 -9.36
N HIS A 448 24.98 27.42 -10.33
CA HIS A 448 25.83 28.48 -10.88
C HIS A 448 25.10 29.15 -12.05
N ALA A 449 24.52 30.31 -11.74
CA ALA A 449 23.87 31.20 -12.68
C ALA A 449 24.85 31.65 -13.77
N ILE A 450 24.65 31.17 -15.00
CA ILE A 450 25.16 31.82 -16.21
C ILE A 450 24.26 33.02 -16.49
N ALA A 451 24.73 34.20 -16.11
CA ALA A 451 24.11 35.47 -16.44
C ALA A 451 24.23 35.74 -17.94
N GLU A 452 23.15 35.48 -18.67
CA GLU A 452 23.03 35.76 -20.10
C GLU A 452 22.84 37.28 -20.32
N ILE A 453 23.83 37.91 -20.96
CA ILE A 453 23.82 39.34 -21.32
C ILE A 453 22.78 39.56 -22.43
N ARG A 454 21.58 40.00 -22.05
CA ARG A 454 20.53 40.40 -23.00
C ARG A 454 20.77 41.82 -23.52
N ARG A 455 21.15 41.94 -24.80
CA ARG A 455 21.14 43.22 -25.55
C ARG A 455 19.68 43.63 -25.86
N PRO A 456 19.32 44.92 -25.80
CA PRO A 456 18.00 45.39 -26.23
C PRO A 456 17.94 45.57 -27.75
N GLY A 457 16.96 44.94 -28.40
CA GLY A 457 16.60 45.18 -29.81
C GLY A 457 15.71 46.43 -29.97
N PRO A 458 15.69 47.06 -31.15
CA PRO A 458 15.07 48.37 -31.35
C PRO A 458 13.54 48.29 -31.49
N ARG A 459 12.86 49.32 -30.93
CA ARG A 459 11.43 49.61 -31.12
C ARG A 459 11.18 50.01 -32.58
N LEU A 460 10.31 49.27 -33.26
CA LEU A 460 9.61 49.74 -34.46
C LEU A 460 8.24 50.29 -34.05
N ALA A 461 8.04 51.55 -34.38
CA ALA A 461 6.77 52.25 -34.35
C ALA A 461 6.01 52.06 -35.67
N LEU A 462 4.75 52.52 -35.65
CA LEU A 462 3.76 52.71 -36.74
C LEU A 462 2.69 51.60 -36.77
N ALA A 463 1.45 51.85 -36.39
CA ALA A 463 0.43 52.80 -36.88
C ALA A 463 -0.50 52.12 -37.90
N SER A 464 -1.69 51.76 -37.41
CA SER A 464 -3.02 51.89 -38.05
C SER A 464 -4.03 51.13 -37.21
#